data_AF-W4EUI4-F1
#
_entry.id   AF-W4EUI4-F1
#
_cell.length_a   1.000
_cell.length_b   1.000
_cell.length_c   1.000
_cell.angle_alpha   90.00
_cell.angle_beta   90.00
_cell.angle_gamma   90.00
#
_symmetry.space_group_name_H-M   'P 1'
#
loop_
_entity.id
_entity.type
_entity.pdbx_description
1 polymer ?
#
loop_
_entity_poly.entity_id
_entity_poly.type
_entity_poly.pdbx_seq_one_letter_code
_entity_poly.pdbx_strand_id
1 'polypeptide(L)'
;MKPYLVLENGSHDLTTVNYFEGEINSVGYFVNGNYILINAKDFEGELAENIVWKDNAITKKLETLLEDELETLNDWSHAGMQENNLELMLKAQVKYNMQSAKIDGIEAALELVQGGE
;
A
#
# COMPACT_ATOMS: atom_id res chain seq x y z
N MET A 1 -13.14 5.46 -8.60
CA MET A 1 -12.56 4.14 -8.95
C MET A 1 -11.32 4.31 -9.79
N LYS A 2 -10.20 3.73 -9.34
CA LYS A 2 -8.98 3.59 -10.15
C LYS A 2 -8.83 2.11 -10.49
N PRO A 3 -8.44 1.77 -11.72
CA PRO A 3 -8.23 0.38 -12.09
C PRO A 3 -6.89 -0.13 -11.55
N TYR A 4 -6.89 -1.35 -11.03
CA TYR A 4 -5.69 -2.08 -10.59
C TYR A 4 -5.52 -3.30 -11.47
N LEU A 5 -4.28 -3.63 -11.82
CA LEU A 5 -3.94 -4.91 -12.43
C LEU A 5 -3.46 -5.86 -11.34
N VAL A 6 -4.10 -7.01 -11.20
CA VAL A 6 -3.69 -8.06 -10.27
C VAL A 6 -2.84 -9.08 -11.02
N LEU A 7 -1.59 -9.24 -10.59
CA LEU A 7 -0.63 -10.20 -11.13
C LEU A 7 -0.17 -11.13 -10.00
N GLU A 8 0.60 -12.18 -10.35
CA GLU A 8 1.16 -13.11 -9.37
C GLU A 8 2.00 -12.44 -8.27
N ASN A 9 2.63 -11.32 -8.59
CA ASN A 9 3.43 -10.53 -7.65
C ASN A 9 2.64 -9.43 -6.91
N GLY A 10 1.31 -9.44 -7.00
CA GLY A 10 0.42 -8.53 -6.28
C GLY A 10 -0.33 -7.53 -7.17
N SER A 11 -0.96 -6.56 -6.51
CA SER A 11 -1.80 -5.53 -7.13
C SER A 11 -0.99 -4.31 -7.55
N HIS A 12 -1.20 -3.83 -8.78
CA HIS A 12 -0.49 -2.69 -9.35
C HIS A 12 -1.45 -1.58 -9.77
N ASP A 13 -1.17 -0.35 -9.35
CA ASP A 13 -1.90 0.85 -9.78
C ASP A 13 -1.70 1.09 -11.29
N LEU A 14 -2.79 1.02 -12.05
CA LEU A 14 -2.71 1.35 -13.48
C LEU A 14 -2.65 2.86 -13.67
N THR A 15 -1.59 3.30 -14.33
CA THR A 15 -1.39 4.68 -14.79
C THR A 15 -2.04 4.90 -16.15
N THR A 16 -2.18 3.84 -16.95
CA THR A 16 -2.77 3.93 -18.29
C THR A 16 -3.53 2.66 -18.62
N VAL A 17 -4.69 2.82 -19.27
CA VAL A 17 -5.48 1.73 -19.86
C VAL A 17 -5.84 2.16 -21.28
N ASN A 18 -5.31 1.45 -22.28
CA ASN A 18 -5.55 1.72 -23.69
C ASN A 18 -6.56 0.73 -24.25
N TYR A 19 -7.48 1.24 -25.04
CA TYR A 19 -8.52 0.45 -25.68
C TYR A 19 -8.30 0.40 -27.19
N PHE A 20 -8.61 -0.74 -27.81
CA PHE A 20 -8.68 -0.91 -29.26
C PHE A 20 -9.95 -1.70 -29.58
N GLU A 21 -10.76 -1.19 -30.51
CA GLU A 21 -12.04 -1.81 -30.90
C GLU A 21 -13.02 -2.10 -29.74
N GLY A 22 -12.91 -1.34 -28.65
CA GLY A 22 -13.75 -1.49 -27.45
C GLY A 22 -13.20 -2.45 -26.40
N GLU A 23 -12.10 -3.13 -26.70
CA GLU A 23 -11.42 -4.06 -25.79
C GLU A 23 -10.16 -3.44 -25.21
N ILE A 24 -9.73 -3.91 -24.04
CA ILE A 24 -8.48 -3.47 -23.41
C ILE A 24 -7.31 -4.05 -24.21
N ASN A 25 -6.53 -3.18 -24.85
CA ASN A 25 -5.40 -3.56 -25.68
C ASN A 25 -4.07 -3.51 -24.92
N SER A 26 -3.90 -2.56 -24.01
CA SER A 26 -2.71 -2.51 -23.15
C SER A 26 -2.94 -1.74 -21.86
N VAL A 27 -2.13 -2.06 -20.85
CA VAL A 27 -2.14 -1.40 -19.54
C VAL A 27 -0.73 -1.03 -19.11
N GLY A 28 -0.61 0.10 -18.42
CA GLY A 28 0.67 0.65 -17.95
C GLY A 28 0.65 0.91 -16.45
N TYR A 29 1.71 0.53 -15.75
CA TYR A 29 1.88 0.70 -14.30
C TYR A 29 3.36 0.87 -13.93
N PHE A 30 3.65 1.21 -12.67
CA PHE A 30 5.01 1.35 -12.16
C PHE A 30 5.35 0.23 -11.16
N VAL A 31 6.57 -0.32 -11.27
CA VAL A 31 7.16 -1.21 -10.26
C VAL A 31 8.55 -0.71 -9.94
N ASN A 32 8.81 -0.40 -8.66
CA ASN A 32 10.12 0.07 -8.18
C ASN A 32 10.69 1.23 -9.02
N GLY A 33 9.82 2.17 -9.43
CA GLY A 33 10.18 3.33 -10.24
C GLY A 33 10.31 3.08 -11.75
N ASN A 34 10.22 1.82 -12.22
CA ASN A 34 10.24 1.48 -13.63
C ASN A 34 8.82 1.40 -14.18
N TYR A 35 8.59 2.03 -15.34
CA TYR A 35 7.32 1.93 -16.05
C TYR A 35 7.25 0.61 -16.84
N ILE A 36 6.20 -0.17 -16.61
CA ILE A 36 5.91 -1.42 -17.28
C ILE A 36 4.65 -1.24 -18.13
N LEU A 37 4.70 -1.69 -19.38
CA LEU A 37 3.57 -1.74 -20.30
C LEU A 37 3.31 -3.19 -20.69
N ILE A 38 2.09 -3.67 -20.47
CA ILE A 38 1.66 -5.01 -20.88
C ILE A 38 0.65 -4.86 -22.00
N ASN A 39 0.88 -5.54 -23.12
CA ASN A 39 -0.11 -5.64 -24.21
C ASN A 39 -0.94 -6.90 -24.03
N ALA A 40 -2.22 -6.85 -24.40
CA ALA A 40 -3.14 -7.97 -24.33
C ALA A 40 -2.61 -9.21 -25.08
N LYS A 41 -1.95 -9.00 -26.23
CA LYS A 41 -1.35 -10.07 -27.03
C LYS A 41 -0.18 -10.81 -26.36
N ASP A 42 0.48 -10.15 -25.40
CA ASP A 42 1.69 -10.66 -24.74
C ASP A 42 1.36 -11.19 -23.33
N PHE A 43 0.08 -11.14 -22.94
CA PHE A 43 -0.39 -11.51 -21.62
C PHE A 43 -1.02 -12.90 -21.67
N GLU A 44 -0.65 -13.78 -20.74
CA GLU A 44 -1.25 -15.11 -20.62
C GLU A 44 -2.65 -14.99 -19.98
N GLY A 45 -3.65 -14.68 -20.80
CA GLY A 45 -5.06 -14.53 -20.39
C GLY A 45 -5.70 -13.25 -20.90
N GLU A 46 -6.94 -12.97 -20.46
CA GLU A 46 -7.60 -11.70 -20.77
C GLU A 46 -7.19 -10.63 -19.75
N LEU A 47 -6.60 -9.53 -20.24
CA LEU A 47 -6.25 -8.39 -19.37
C LEU A 47 -7.47 -7.86 -18.61
N ALA A 48 -8.64 -7.85 -19.25
CA ALA A 48 -9.87 -7.35 -18.65
C ALA A 48 -10.27 -8.12 -17.37
N GLU A 49 -10.06 -9.44 -17.35
CA GLU A 49 -10.37 -10.29 -16.19
C GLU A 49 -9.43 -10.04 -15.01
N ASN A 50 -8.23 -9.53 -15.29
CA ASN A 50 -7.19 -9.25 -14.29
C ASN A 50 -7.20 -7.79 -13.81
N ILE A 51 -8.12 -6.96 -14.36
CA ILE A 51 -8.30 -5.58 -13.92
C ILE A 51 -9.48 -5.47 -12.96
N VAL A 52 -9.18 -5.02 -11.75
CA VAL A 52 -10.19 -4.75 -10.73
C VAL A 52 -10.42 -3.25 -10.60
N TRP A 53 -11.69 -2.85 -10.75
CA TRP A 53 -12.14 -1.47 -10.53
C TRP A 53 -12.58 -1.29 -9.07
N LYS A 54 -11.61 -1.25 -8.16
CA LYS A 54 -11.88 -1.06 -6.73
C LYS A 54 -12.02 0.42 -6.39
N ASP A 55 -12.90 0.72 -5.44
CA ASP A 55 -13.01 2.04 -4.86
C ASP A 55 -11.94 2.18 -3.75
N ASN A 56 -10.85 2.87 -4.05
CA ASN A 56 -9.66 2.90 -3.18
C ASN A 56 -9.78 3.80 -1.94
N ALA A 57 -11.00 4.22 -1.59
CA ALA A 57 -11.24 5.08 -0.44
C ALA A 57 -10.79 4.43 0.87
N ILE A 58 -10.90 3.10 0.98
CA ILE A 58 -10.45 2.35 2.17
C ILE A 58 -8.93 2.22 2.18
N THR A 59 -8.32 1.79 1.06
CA THR A 59 -6.86 1.68 0.94
C THR A 59 -6.16 3.00 1.22
N LYS A 60 -6.60 4.10 0.61
CA LYS A 60 -6.05 5.44 0.88
C LYS A 60 -6.18 5.88 2.33
N LYS A 61 -7.32 5.58 2.97
CA LYS A 61 -7.51 5.91 4.39
C LYS A 61 -6.53 5.14 5.27
N LEU A 62 -6.28 3.88 4.95
CA LEU A 62 -5.31 3.06 5.68
C LEU A 62 -3.86 3.52 5.41
N GLU A 63 -3.52 3.89 4.17
CA GLU A 63 -2.21 4.47 3.83
C GLU A 63 -1.96 5.80 4.57
N THR A 64 -2.93 6.72 4.57
CA THR A 64 -2.82 7.97 5.34
C THR A 64 -2.69 7.70 6.84
N LEU A 65 -3.49 6.76 7.37
CA LEU A 65 -3.38 6.38 8.78
C LEU A 65 -2.00 5.77 9.10
N LEU A 66 -1.43 4.97 8.18
CA LEU A 66 -0.09 4.40 8.34
C LEU A 66 0.99 5.49 8.37
N GLU A 67 0.92 6.47 7.47
CA GLU A 67 1.84 7.62 7.45
C GLU A 67 1.78 8.40 8.77
N ASP A 68 0.58 8.74 9.26
CA ASP A 68 0.38 9.46 10.52
C ASP A 68 0.96 8.68 11.73
N GLU A 69 0.74 7.36 11.75
CA GLU A 69 1.19 6.51 12.85
C GLU A 69 2.72 6.26 12.79
N LEU A 70 3.33 6.23 11.61
CA LEU A 70 4.79 6.18 11.44
C LEU A 70 5.48 7.47 11.89
N GLU A 71 4.89 8.63 11.58
CA GLU A 71 5.37 9.94 12.08
C GLU A 71 5.32 9.97 13.61
N THR A 72 4.20 9.54 14.19
CA THR A 72 4.03 9.47 15.65
C THR A 72 5.05 8.50 16.29
N LEU A 73 5.34 7.36 15.66
CA LEU A 73 6.37 6.43 16.14
C LEU A 73 7.76 7.06 16.15
N ASN A 74 8.08 7.82 15.10
CA ASN A 74 9.35 8.54 14.99
C ASN A 74 9.51 9.58 16.11
N ASP A 75 8.45 10.32 16.44
CA ASP A 75 8.44 11.29 17.54
C ASP A 75 8.70 10.61 18.91
N TRP A 76 8.07 9.47 19.16
CA TRP A 76 8.29 8.71 20.41
C TRP A 76 9.70 8.13 20.52
N SER A 77 10.27 7.68 19.41
CA SER A 77 11.67 7.24 19.34
C SER A 77 12.63 8.35 19.78
N HIS A 78 12.42 9.58 19.27
CA HIS A 78 13.22 10.74 19.64
C HIS A 78 13.00 11.17 21.10
N ALA A 79 11.76 11.15 21.59
CA ALA A 79 11.44 11.50 22.97
C ALA A 79 12.11 10.56 24.00
N GLY A 80 12.17 9.26 23.71
CA GLY A 80 12.84 8.28 24.57
C GLY A 80 14.37 8.43 24.63
N MET A 81 15.01 8.90 23.55
CA MET A 81 16.47 9.10 23.48
C MET A 81 16.96 10.35 24.22
N GLN A 82 16.11 11.35 24.43
CA GLN A 82 16.48 12.62 25.07
C GLN A 82 16.29 12.61 26.60
N GLU A 83 15.63 11.59 27.13
CA GLU A 83 15.13 11.62 28.51
C GLU A 83 16.06 10.91 29.50
N ASN A 84 16.48 11.62 30.54
CA ASN A 84 17.39 11.09 31.57
C ASN A 84 16.66 10.51 32.79
N ASN A 85 15.32 10.55 32.80
CA ASN A 85 14.49 10.01 33.86
C ASN A 85 13.95 8.62 33.47
N LEU A 86 14.34 7.59 34.23
CA LEU A 86 13.97 6.21 33.99
C LEU A 86 12.45 5.97 33.89
N GLU A 87 11.64 6.66 34.70
CA GLU A 87 10.18 6.52 34.65
C GLU A 87 9.62 7.07 33.33
N LEU A 88 10.16 8.19 32.86
CA LEU A 88 9.75 8.81 31.61
C LEU A 88 10.24 8.01 30.39
N MET A 89 11.46 7.46 30.44
CA MET A 89 11.96 6.52 29.43
C MET A 89 11.06 5.28 29.31
N LEU A 90 10.66 4.68 30.44
CA LEU A 90 9.79 3.51 30.43
C LEU A 90 8.41 3.83 29.83
N LYS A 91 7.84 5.00 30.16
CA LYS A 91 6.58 5.47 29.56
C LYS A 91 6.72 5.69 28.05
N ALA A 92 7.82 6.29 27.59
CA ALA A 92 8.10 6.47 26.17
C ALA A 92 8.23 5.12 25.45
N GLN A 93 8.93 4.15 26.03
CA GLN A 93 9.06 2.80 25.46
C GLN A 93 7.72 2.06 25.36
N VAL A 94 6.85 2.17 26.37
CA VAL A 94 5.50 1.57 26.31
C VAL A 94 4.69 2.20 25.18
N LYS A 95 4.76 3.54 25.02
CA LYS A 95 4.08 4.24 23.92
C LYS A 95 4.61 3.83 22.56
N TYR A 96 5.94 3.70 22.42
CA TYR A 96 6.58 3.19 21.21
C TYR A 96 6.07 1.79 20.85
N ASN A 97 6.05 0.86 21.81
CA ASN A 97 5.59 -0.51 21.57
C ASN A 97 4.10 -0.57 21.17
N MET A 98 3.24 0.24 21.81
CA MET A 98 1.83 0.34 21.44
C MET A 98 1.66 0.88 20.01
N GLN A 99 2.49 1.85 19.64
CA GLN A 99 2.45 2.47 18.33
C GLN A 99 2.93 1.49 17.23
N SER A 100 3.98 0.74 17.49
CA SER A 100 4.45 -0.34 16.60
C SER A 100 3.35 -1.38 16.36
N ALA A 101 2.66 -1.83 17.42
CA ALA A 101 1.59 -2.82 17.27
C ALA A 101 0.39 -2.32 16.46
N LYS A 102 0.11 -1.02 16.45
CA LYS A 102 -0.92 -0.44 15.58
C LYS A 102 -0.49 -0.43 14.12
N ILE A 103 0.77 -0.09 13.85
CA ILE A 103 1.35 -0.11 12.50
C ILE A 103 1.23 -1.51 11.92
N ASP A 104 1.64 -2.55 12.66
CA ASP A 104 1.51 -3.94 12.24
C ASP A 104 0.06 -4.30 11.86
N GLY A 105 -0.91 -3.80 12.63
CA GLY A 105 -2.34 -4.03 12.36
C GLY A 105 -2.86 -3.29 11.13
N ILE A 106 -2.36 -2.09 10.84
CA ILE A 106 -2.71 -1.33 9.64
C ILE A 106 -2.08 -1.97 8.40
N GLU A 107 -0.83 -2.43 8.49
CA GLU A 107 -0.14 -3.15 7.41
C GLU A 107 -0.88 -4.45 7.07
N ALA A 108 -1.26 -5.25 8.07
CA ALA A 108 -2.08 -6.44 7.84
C ALA A 108 -3.44 -6.11 7.19
N ALA A 109 -4.08 -5.02 7.60
CA ALA A 109 -5.32 -4.57 6.98
C ALA A 109 -5.12 -4.11 5.52
N LEU A 110 -3.99 -3.46 5.21
CA LEU A 110 -3.61 -3.06 3.87
C LEU A 110 -3.40 -4.28 2.96
N GLU A 111 -2.67 -5.29 3.43
CA GLU A 111 -2.49 -6.55 2.72
C GLU A 111 -3.84 -7.18 2.35
N LEU A 112 -4.76 -7.32 3.31
CA LEU A 112 -6.09 -7.90 3.07
C LEU A 112 -6.91 -7.13 2.03
N VAL A 113 -6.92 -5.80 2.08
CA VAL A 113 -7.72 -5.00 1.11
C VAL A 113 -7.08 -4.97 -0.29
N GLN A 114 -5.75 -5.08 -0.35
CA GLN A 114 -4.97 -5.14 -1.59
C GLN A 114 -4.93 -6.55 -2.20
N GLY A 115 -5.47 -7.57 -1.52
CA GLY A 115 -5.62 -8.93 -2.04
C GLY A 115 -4.54 -9.92 -1.59
N GLY A 116 -3.83 -9.63 -0.50
CA GLY A 116 -3.04 -10.61 0.25
C GLY A 116 -3.95 -11.60 0.98
N GLU A 117 -3.52 -12.87 1.04
CA GLU A 117 -4.24 -13.99 1.67
C GLU A 117 -4.28 -13.93 3.21
#